data_AF-A0AAD3N699-F1
#
_entry.id   AF-A0AAD3N699-F1
#
_cell.length_a   1.000
_cell.length_b   1.000
_cell.length_c   1.000
_cell.angle_alpha   90.00
_cell.angle_beta   90.00
_cell.angle_gamma   90.00
#
_symmetry.space_group_name_H-M   'P 1'
#
loop_
_entity.id
_entity.type
_entity.pdbx_description
1 polymer ?
#
loop_
_entity_poly.entity_id
_entity_poly.type
_entity_poly.pdbx_seq_one_letter_code
_entity_poly.pdbx_strand_id
1 'polypeptide(L)'
;MLHEVFASNSRSDGHHMLHSSIHKIEGHHVYYRVGLVDFSQWTWISHHAVTNFHRSVQTTLQTDEIKNVPCGTSGGVMIYFDRIEVVNMLVPSAVVDIVRNYTADYDKTLIFNKIHQ
;
A
#
# COMPACT_ATOMS: atom_id res chain seq x y z
N MET A 1 12.19 9.12 18.77
CA MET A 1 11.64 7.86 18.22
C MET A 1 12.55 7.48 17.06
N LEU A 2 13.25 6.35 17.12
CA LEU A 2 14.17 5.95 16.07
C LEU A 2 13.35 5.54 14.84
N HIS A 3 13.35 6.38 13.80
CA HIS A 3 12.82 6.01 12.49
C HIS A 3 13.95 5.29 11.76
N GLU A 4 13.93 3.97 11.72
CA GLU A 4 14.82 3.24 10.82
C GLU A 4 14.30 3.40 9.40
N VAL A 5 15.12 4.00 8.54
CA VAL A 5 14.84 4.10 7.11
C VAL A 5 15.22 2.77 6.47
N PHE A 6 14.22 1.98 6.06
CA PHE A 6 14.44 0.65 5.50
C PHE A 6 14.81 0.70 4.02
N ALA A 7 14.22 1.64 3.30
CA ALA A 7 14.54 1.88 1.91
C ALA A 7 14.25 3.34 1.58
N SER A 8 15.13 3.96 0.80
CA SER A 8 14.90 5.25 0.18
C SER A 8 15.22 5.15 -1.30
N ASN A 9 14.41 5.78 -2.12
CA ASN A 9 14.64 5.85 -3.55
C ASN A 9 14.35 7.27 -4.03
N SER A 10 15.15 7.73 -4.99
CA SER A 10 14.99 9.02 -5.61
C SER A 10 15.13 8.90 -7.10
N ARG A 11 14.18 9.47 -7.84
CA ARG A 11 14.19 9.50 -9.30
C ARG A 11 14.01 10.93 -9.77
N SER A 12 14.83 11.34 -10.74
CA SER A 12 14.76 12.67 -11.35
C SER A 12 14.53 12.58 -12.86
N ASP A 13 13.57 13.35 -13.36
CA ASP A 13 13.27 13.45 -14.81
C ASP A 13 13.53 14.90 -15.30
N GLY A 14 14.65 15.50 -14.88
CA GLY A 14 15.10 16.84 -15.27
C GLY A 14 14.38 18.00 -14.56
N HIS A 15 13.04 18.04 -14.62
CA HIS A 15 12.22 19.06 -13.98
C HIS A 15 11.54 18.59 -12.69
N HIS A 16 11.50 17.29 -12.41
CA HIS A 16 10.85 16.75 -11.22
C HIS A 16 11.82 15.83 -10.48
N MET A 17 11.85 15.92 -9.15
CA MET A 17 12.48 14.93 -8.28
C MET A 17 11.43 14.25 -7.41
N LEU A 18 11.28 12.95 -7.61
CA LEU A 18 10.48 12.08 -6.76
C LEU A 18 11.39 11.47 -5.72
N HIS A 19 11.01 11.58 -4.45
CA HIS A 19 11.69 10.93 -3.34
C HIS A 19 10.69 10.07 -2.58
N SER A 20 10.96 8.78 -2.44
CA SER A 20 10.17 7.88 -1.60
C SER A 20 11.04 7.31 -0.49
N SER A 21 10.50 7.23 0.72
CA SER A 21 11.18 6.56 1.84
C SER A 21 10.20 5.71 2.65
N ILE A 22 10.69 4.55 3.08
CA ILE A 22 10.02 3.67 4.02
C ILE A 22 10.66 3.86 5.38
N HIS A 23 9.83 4.16 6.37
CA HIS A 23 10.23 4.26 7.77
C HIS A 23 9.52 3.13 8.51
N LYS A 24 10.28 2.23 9.12
CA LYS A 24 9.70 1.31 10.10
C LYS A 24 9.77 2.00 11.45
N ILE A 25 8.63 2.05 12.10
CA ILE A 25 8.57 2.42 13.52
C ILE A 25 8.56 1.10 14.28
N GLU A 26 9.27 1.02 15.40
CA GLU A 26 9.25 -0.15 16.29
C GLU A 26 7.79 -0.58 16.55
N GLY A 27 7.36 -1.68 15.91
CA GLY A 27 5.97 -2.13 15.90
C GLY A 27 5.51 -2.78 14.59
N HIS A 28 4.19 -2.82 14.42
CA HIS A 28 3.43 -3.53 13.38
C HIS A 28 3.14 -2.70 12.11
N HIS A 29 3.50 -1.42 12.13
CA HIS A 29 3.14 -0.45 11.10
C HIS A 29 4.38 0.09 10.39
N VAL A 30 4.29 0.14 9.07
CA VAL A 30 5.31 0.72 8.19
C VAL A 30 4.78 2.03 7.64
N TYR A 31 5.56 3.11 7.80
CA TYR A 31 5.22 4.42 7.29
C TYR A 31 5.88 4.63 5.93
N TYR A 32 5.06 4.81 4.92
CA TYR A 32 5.49 5.15 3.58
C TYR A 32 5.33 6.65 3.35
N ARG A 33 6.41 7.31 2.96
CA ARG A 33 6.44 8.73 2.58
C ARG A 33 6.84 8.88 1.12
N VAL A 34 6.07 9.69 0.38
CA VAL A 34 6.42 10.14 -0.97
C VAL A 34 6.47 11.66 -1.00
N GLY A 35 7.59 12.19 -1.47
CA GLY A 35 7.83 13.58 -1.78
C GLY A 35 7.95 13.77 -3.29
N LEU A 36 7.30 14.80 -3.83
CA LEU A 36 7.60 15.32 -5.17
C LEU A 36 8.09 16.75 -5.02
N VAL A 37 9.21 17.05 -5.67
CA VAL A 37 9.75 18.40 -5.82
C VAL A 37 9.72 18.75 -7.30
N ASP A 38 9.03 19.84 -7.63
CA ASP A 38 8.97 20.38 -8.99
C ASP A 38 9.95 21.57 -9.14
N PHE A 39 10.82 21.46 -10.15
CA PHE A 39 11.85 22.41 -10.57
C PHE A 39 11.53 23.02 -11.95
N SER A 40 10.35 22.78 -12.52
CA SER A 40 9.94 23.33 -13.83
C SER A 40 9.84 24.87 -13.83
N GLN A 41 9.55 25.48 -12.68
CA GLN A 41 9.43 26.92 -12.53
C GLN A 41 10.76 27.57 -12.14
N TRP A 42 11.68 27.71 -13.10
CA TRP A 42 12.86 28.58 -12.99
C TRP A 42 12.47 30.05 -13.15
N THR A 43 11.60 30.55 -12.27
CA THR A 43 11.36 32.00 -12.16
C THR A 43 12.28 32.60 -11.10
N TRP A 44 12.52 33.90 -11.23
CA TRP A 44 13.40 34.75 -10.41
C TRP A 44 13.03 34.79 -8.91
N ILE A 45 11.92 34.15 -8.52
CA ILE A 45 11.60 33.81 -7.14
C ILE A 45 11.39 32.28 -7.11
N SER A 46 12.44 31.55 -6.73
CA SER A 46 12.43 30.09 -6.69
C SER A 46 11.44 29.57 -5.64
N HIS A 47 10.23 29.22 -6.06
CA HIS A 47 9.27 28.49 -5.23
C HIS A 47 9.27 27.02 -5.64
N HIS A 48 9.99 26.17 -4.90
CA HIS A 48 9.88 24.73 -5.03
C HIS A 48 8.60 24.25 -4.35
N ALA A 49 7.64 23.77 -5.14
CA ALA A 49 6.46 23.10 -4.59
C ALA A 49 6.86 21.70 -4.12
N VAL A 50 6.74 21.45 -2.81
CA VAL A 50 7.01 20.14 -2.19
C VAL A 50 5.68 19.54 -1.74
N THR A 51 5.22 18.48 -2.39
CA THR A 51 4.08 17.70 -1.92
C THR A 51 4.57 16.48 -1.16
N ASN A 52 4.05 16.26 0.05
CA ASN A 52 4.42 15.12 0.90
C ASN A 52 3.17 14.28 1.21
N PHE A 53 3.16 13.03 0.75
CA PHE A 53 2.14 12.05 1.10
C PHE A 53 2.70 11.08 2.13
N HIS A 54 1.95 10.85 3.20
CA HIS A 54 2.27 9.84 4.21
C HIS A 54 1.09 8.88 4.36
N ARG A 55 1.41 7.58 4.39
CA ARG A 55 0.45 6.51 4.66
C ARG A 55 1.10 5.47 5.56
N SER A 56 0.37 5.04 6.57
CA SER A 56 0.74 3.88 7.38
C SER A 56 0.14 2.63 6.74
N VAL A 57 0.95 1.58 6.64
CA VAL A 57 0.54 0.27 6.15
C VAL A 57 0.85 -0.75 7.23
N GLN A 58 -0.12 -1.58 7.56
CA GLN A 58 0.07 -2.65 8.55
C GLN A 58 0.78 -3.84 7.89
N THR A 59 1.78 -4.39 8.55
CA THR A 59 2.63 -5.49 8.04
C THR A 59 2.59 -6.74 8.92
N THR A 60 1.65 -6.78 9.87
CA THR A 60 1.40 -7.97 10.68
C THR A 60 0.44 -8.93 10.01
N LEU A 61 0.32 -10.10 10.62
CA LEU A 61 -0.82 -10.98 10.41
C LEU A 61 -2.13 -10.20 10.59
N GLN A 62 -2.97 -10.24 9.57
CA GLN A 62 -4.33 -9.71 9.54
C GLN A 62 -5.27 -10.88 9.25
N THR A 63 -6.42 -10.89 9.91
CA THR A 63 -7.48 -11.88 9.67
C THR A 63 -8.73 -11.13 9.27
N ASP A 64 -9.14 -11.31 8.03
CA ASP A 64 -10.37 -10.74 7.48
C ASP A 64 -11.47 -11.80 7.48
N GLU A 65 -12.67 -11.41 7.89
CA GLU A 65 -13.84 -12.27 7.89
C GLU A 65 -14.77 -11.90 6.75
N ILE A 66 -15.16 -12.89 5.97
CA ILE A 66 -16.10 -12.74 4.86
C ILE A 66 -17.28 -13.65 5.09
N LYS A 67 -18.48 -13.09 4.90
CA LYS A 67 -19.75 -13.79 5.15
C LYS A 67 -20.52 -14.01 3.85
N ASN A 68 -21.39 -15.02 3.86
CA ASN A 68 -22.28 -15.33 2.74
C ASN A 68 -21.54 -15.58 1.42
N VAL A 69 -20.41 -16.30 1.46
CA VAL A 69 -19.59 -16.55 0.28
C VAL A 69 -20.27 -17.59 -0.62
N PRO A 70 -20.63 -17.25 -1.87
CA PRO A 70 -21.22 -18.21 -2.80
C PRO A 70 -20.17 -19.20 -3.30
N CYS A 71 -20.51 -20.49 -3.37
CA CYS A 71 -19.65 -21.52 -3.91
C CYS A 71 -20.44 -22.43 -4.87
N GLY A 72 -19.97 -22.52 -6.12
CA GLY A 72 -20.51 -23.43 -7.12
C GLY A 72 -19.93 -24.83 -6.96
N THR A 73 -20.79 -25.82 -6.78
CA THR A 73 -20.39 -27.24 -6.81
C THR A 73 -20.32 -27.75 -8.25
N SER A 74 -19.57 -28.83 -8.49
CA SER A 74 -19.47 -29.46 -9.82
C SER A 74 -20.81 -29.98 -10.37
N GLY A 75 -21.82 -30.17 -9.50
CA GLY A 75 -23.18 -30.53 -9.86
C GLY A 75 -24.09 -29.35 -10.22
N GLY A 76 -23.57 -28.11 -10.25
CA GLY A 76 -24.34 -26.90 -10.58
C GLY A 76 -25.20 -26.35 -9.44
N VAL A 77 -25.09 -26.92 -8.23
CA VAL A 77 -25.77 -26.40 -7.03
C VAL A 77 -24.92 -25.30 -6.40
N MET A 78 -25.57 -24.18 -6.08
CA MET A 78 -24.97 -23.08 -5.32
C MET A 78 -25.14 -23.34 -3.82
N ILE A 79 -24.02 -23.40 -3.10
CA ILE A 79 -24.01 -23.41 -1.63
C ILE A 79 -23.43 -22.08 -1.13
N TYR A 80 -23.73 -21.74 0.12
CA TYR A 80 -23.20 -20.55 0.76
C TYR A 80 -22.43 -20.94 2.00
N PHE A 81 -21.21 -20.42 2.13
CA PHE A 81 -20.47 -20.46 3.37
C PHE A 81 -20.86 -19.27 4.23
N ASP A 82 -21.32 -19.54 5.44
CA ASP A 82 -21.76 -18.51 6.39
C ASP A 82 -20.60 -17.58 6.77
N ARG A 83 -19.41 -18.16 6.98
CA ARG A 83 -18.21 -17.45 7.43
C ARG A 83 -16.93 -18.11 6.92
N ILE A 84 -16.09 -17.34 6.26
CA ILE A 84 -14.73 -17.71 5.86
C ILE A 84 -13.76 -16.68 6.43
N GLU A 85 -12.68 -17.15 7.06
CA GLU A 85 -11.60 -16.31 7.55
C GLU A 85 -10.41 -16.39 6.59
N VAL A 86 -9.91 -15.24 6.17
CA VAL A 86 -8.75 -15.13 5.31
C VAL A 86 -7.64 -14.45 6.09
N VAL A 87 -6.50 -15.13 6.20
CA VAL A 87 -5.34 -14.63 6.90
C VAL A 87 -4.32 -14.13 5.87
N ASN A 88 -3.89 -12.88 6.02
CA ASN A 88 -2.86 -12.28 5.18
C ASN A 88 -1.73 -11.68 6.04
N MET A 89 -0.55 -11.50 5.44
CA MET A 89 0.55 -10.76 6.05
C MET A 89 1.38 -10.11 4.94
N LEU A 90 1.52 -8.79 4.96
CA LEU A 90 2.38 -8.06 4.03
C LEU A 90 3.81 -8.01 4.55
N VAL A 91 4.75 -8.57 3.79
CA VAL A 91 6.18 -8.53 4.12
C VAL A 91 6.70 -7.08 3.97
N PRO A 92 7.42 -6.52 4.96
CA PRO A 92 7.88 -5.13 4.93
C PRO A 92 8.69 -4.73 3.69
N SER A 93 9.48 -5.65 3.12
CA SER A 93 10.26 -5.40 1.91
C SER A 93 9.41 -5.19 0.66
N ALA A 94 8.19 -5.74 0.61
CA ALA A 94 7.28 -5.64 -0.53
C ALA A 94 6.33 -4.43 -0.44
N VAL A 95 6.33 -3.69 0.68
CA VAL A 95 5.38 -2.60 0.93
C VAL A 95 5.42 -1.53 -0.16
N VAL A 96 6.60 -1.15 -0.65
CA VAL A 96 6.71 -0.11 -1.69
C VAL A 96 6.07 -0.54 -2.99
N ASP A 97 6.35 -1.75 -3.45
CA ASP A 97 5.83 -2.23 -4.72
C ASP A 97 4.32 -2.46 -4.66
N ILE A 98 3.83 -3.02 -3.54
CA ILE A 98 2.40 -3.25 -3.33
C ILE A 98 1.65 -1.91 -3.24
N VAL A 99 2.10 -0.96 -2.43
CA VAL A 99 1.43 0.34 -2.29
C VAL A 99 1.50 1.14 -3.58
N ARG A 100 2.59 1.02 -4.35
CA ARG A 100 2.72 1.69 -5.63
C ARG A 100 1.76 1.13 -6.68
N ASN A 101 1.56 -0.19 -6.72
CA ASN A 101 0.73 -0.84 -7.74
C ASN A 101 -0.75 -0.94 -7.35
N TYR A 102 -1.06 -1.08 -6.06
CA TYR A 102 -2.40 -1.37 -5.54
C TYR A 102 -2.91 -0.37 -4.50
N THR A 103 -2.14 0.68 -4.21
CA THR A 103 -2.42 1.67 -3.14
C THR A 103 -2.34 1.09 -1.73
N ALA A 104 -2.61 1.91 -0.71
CA ALA A 104 -2.61 1.47 0.68
C ALA A 104 -3.73 0.46 1.00
N ASP A 105 -4.83 0.49 0.23
CA ASP A 105 -5.99 -0.41 0.37
C ASP A 105 -5.83 -1.66 -0.54
N TYR A 106 -4.64 -2.27 -0.52
CA TYR A 106 -4.32 -3.41 -1.36
C TYR A 106 -5.18 -4.65 -1.04
N ASP A 107 -5.56 -4.82 0.23
CA ASP A 107 -6.40 -5.89 0.76
C ASP A 107 -7.77 -5.97 0.06
N LYS A 108 -8.41 -4.81 -0.19
CA LYS A 108 -9.69 -4.76 -0.90
C LYS A 108 -9.55 -5.28 -2.33
N THR A 109 -8.52 -4.83 -3.04
CA THR A 109 -8.34 -5.15 -4.46
C THR A 109 -7.85 -6.57 -4.68
N LEU A 110 -6.92 -7.05 -3.84
CA LEU A 110 -6.26 -8.34 -4.01
C LEU A 110 -6.98 -9.49 -3.31
N ILE A 111 -7.73 -9.23 -2.24
CA ILE A 111 -8.34 -10.27 -1.42
C ILE A 111 -9.87 -10.14 -1.45
N PHE A 112 -10.40 -9.04 -0.93
CA PHE A 112 -11.85 -8.90 -0.72
C PHE A 112 -12.66 -9.00 -2.01
N ASN A 113 -12.26 -8.24 -3.04
CA ASN A 113 -12.96 -8.23 -4.32
C ASN A 113 -12.86 -9.57 -5.05
N LYS A 114 -11.80 -10.34 -4.82
CA LYS A 114 -11.61 -11.65 -5.45
C LYS A 114 -12.52 -12.73 -4.90
N ILE A 115 -13.00 -12.58 -3.68
CA ILE A 115 -13.85 -13.58 -3.01
C ILE A 115 -15.34 -13.33 -3.29
N HIS A 116 -15.70 -12.09 -3.65
CA HIS A 116 -17.07 -11.71 -4.02
C HIS A 116 -17.34 -11.72 -5.53
N GLN A 117 -16.31 -11.89 -6.36
CA GLN A 117 -16.43 -12.04 -7.83
C GLN A 117 -16.70 -13.48 -8.22
#